data_AF-A0AAX7TNG5-F1
#
_entry.id   AF-A0AAX7TNG5-F1
#
_cell.length_a   1.000
_cell.length_b   1.000
_cell.length_c   1.000
_cell.angle_alpha   90.00
_cell.angle_beta   90.00
_cell.angle_gamma   90.00
#
_symmetry.space_group_name_H-M   'P 1'
#
loop_
_entity.id
_entity.type
_entity.pdbx_description
1 polymer ?
#
loop_
_entity_poly.entity_id
_entity_poly.type
_entity_poly.pdbx_seq_one_letter_code
_entity_poly.pdbx_strand_id
1 'polypeptide(L)'
;MRPMFPCFYLFIYFNRMSIVNIVAREILDSRGNPTVEVDLHTDKGLFRAAVPSGASTGIYEALELRDGDKTRYKGKGVTKAVAHINDTLGPALIQSYYRENQKHHM
;
A
#
# COMPACT_ATOMS: atom_id res chain seq x y z
N MET A 1 55.58 -12.58 9.67
CA MET A 1 54.34 -12.41 10.46
C MET A 1 53.40 -11.54 9.65
N ARG A 2 52.31 -12.11 9.13
CA ARG A 2 51.34 -11.40 8.27
C ARG A 2 50.18 -10.94 9.15
N PRO A 3 49.88 -9.64 9.29
CA PRO A 3 48.61 -9.24 9.89
C PRO A 3 47.48 -9.56 8.91
N MET A 4 46.63 -10.45 9.37
CA MET A 4 45.34 -10.83 8.80
C MET A 4 44.37 -9.67 8.98
N PHE A 5 44.21 -8.82 7.97
CA PHE A 5 43.09 -7.88 7.93
C PHE A 5 41.90 -8.58 7.27
N PRO A 6 40.77 -8.80 7.97
CA PRO A 6 39.56 -9.24 7.30
C PRO A 6 39.13 -8.10 6.37
N CYS A 7 38.94 -8.46 5.10
CA CYS A 7 38.41 -7.62 4.04
C CYS A 7 36.96 -7.22 4.39
N PHE A 8 36.81 -6.29 5.32
CA PHE A 8 35.54 -5.75 5.79
C PHE A 8 35.12 -4.59 4.87
N TYR A 9 35.12 -4.81 3.56
CA TYR A 9 34.65 -3.80 2.61
C TYR A 9 34.03 -4.46 1.38
N LEU A 10 32.89 -5.09 1.60
CA LEU A 10 31.81 -5.04 0.63
C LEU A 10 30.57 -4.53 1.35
N PHE A 11 30.68 -3.29 1.82
CA PHE A 11 29.59 -2.55 2.41
C PHE A 11 28.55 -2.29 1.31
N ILE A 12 27.38 -2.89 1.51
CA ILE A 12 26.06 -2.41 1.08
C ILE A 12 25.86 -2.16 -0.43
N TYR A 13 25.67 -3.22 -1.21
CA TYR A 13 24.80 -3.15 -2.38
C TYR A 13 23.64 -4.12 -2.21
N PHE A 14 22.73 -3.77 -1.32
CA PHE A 14 21.42 -4.39 -1.33
C PHE A 14 20.36 -3.33 -1.10
N ASN A 15 20.09 -2.60 -2.19
CA ASN A 15 18.96 -1.68 -2.31
C ASN A 15 17.68 -2.55 -2.30
N ARG A 16 17.24 -2.97 -1.10
CA ARG A 16 15.96 -3.65 -0.91
C ARG A 16 14.87 -2.60 -1.08
N MET A 17 14.22 -2.68 -2.23
CA MET A 17 13.12 -1.84 -2.72
C MET A 17 12.29 -1.24 -1.60
N SER A 18 12.66 -0.04 -1.17
CA SER A 18 11.97 0.62 -0.08
C SER A 18 10.63 1.14 -0.60
N ILE A 19 9.57 0.87 0.16
CA ILE A 19 8.30 1.56 -0.03
C ILE A 19 8.52 2.97 0.51
N VAL A 20 8.54 3.95 -0.38
CA VAL A 20 8.81 5.35 -0.04
C VAL A 20 7.53 6.01 0.46
N ASN A 21 6.43 5.80 -0.26
CA ASN A 21 5.13 6.37 0.09
C ASN A 21 3.98 5.56 -0.50
N ILE A 22 2.83 5.59 0.17
CA ILE A 22 1.56 5.01 -0.29
C ILE A 22 0.50 6.10 -0.20
N VAL A 23 -0.17 6.37 -1.31
CA VAL A 23 -1.23 7.38 -1.41
C VAL A 23 -2.47 6.77 -2.04
N ALA A 24 -3.60 6.83 -1.35
CA ALA A 24 -4.90 6.42 -1.87
C ALA A 24 -5.76 7.62 -2.26
N ARG A 25 -6.59 7.42 -3.29
CA ARG A 25 -7.61 8.38 -3.74
C ARG A 25 -8.90 7.69 -4.18
N GLU A 26 -9.98 8.46 -4.16
CA GLU A 26 -11.29 8.07 -4.70
C GLU A 26 -11.33 8.38 -6.20
N ILE A 27 -11.67 7.37 -7.02
CA ILE A 27 -11.87 7.47 -8.46
C ILE A 27 -13.26 6.91 -8.83
N LEU A 28 -13.68 7.05 -10.09
CA LEU A 28 -14.96 6.51 -10.56
C LEU A 28 -14.78 5.24 -11.39
N ASP A 29 -15.60 4.24 -11.12
CA ASP A 29 -15.71 3.01 -11.91
C ASP A 29 -16.40 3.28 -13.27
N SER A 30 -16.47 2.25 -14.12
CA SER A 30 -17.16 2.35 -15.43
C SER A 30 -18.67 2.61 -15.34
N ARG A 31 -19.28 2.42 -14.17
CA ARG A 31 -20.70 2.68 -13.87
C ARG A 31 -20.92 4.00 -13.12
N GLY A 32 -19.87 4.82 -12.96
CA GLY A 32 -19.91 6.09 -12.24
C GLY A 32 -20.03 5.97 -10.71
N ASN A 33 -19.77 4.80 -10.12
CA ASN A 33 -19.68 4.66 -8.66
C ASN A 33 -18.25 4.92 -8.18
N PRO A 34 -18.08 5.51 -6.98
CA PRO A 34 -16.78 5.65 -6.36
C PRO A 34 -16.11 4.30 -6.07
N THR A 35 -14.83 4.21 -6.39
CA THR A 35 -13.91 3.13 -6.02
C THR A 35 -12.56 3.70 -5.61
N VAL A 36 -11.70 2.85 -5.05
CA VAL A 36 -10.40 3.24 -4.52
C VAL A 36 -9.29 2.93 -5.52
N GLU A 37 -8.36 3.87 -5.66
CA GLU A 37 -7.10 3.70 -6.35
C GLU A 37 -5.94 4.02 -5.42
N VAL A 38 -4.89 3.22 -5.48
CA VAL A 38 -3.69 3.36 -4.66
C VAL A 38 -2.47 3.55 -5.56
N ASP A 39 -1.71 4.60 -5.27
CA ASP A 39 -0.39 4.88 -5.80
C ASP A 39 0.67 4.45 -4.79
N LEU A 40 1.57 3.58 -5.23
CA LEU A 40 2.70 3.09 -4.46
C LEU A 40 3.98 3.64 -5.07
N HIS A 41 4.70 4.45 -4.29
CA HIS A 41 5.95 5.05 -4.68
C HIS A 41 7.10 4.20 -4.15
N THR A 42 7.97 3.77 -5.05
CA THR A 42 9.21 3.07 -4.74
C THR A 42 10.40 3.76 -5.39
N ASP A 43 11.60 3.36 -5.00
CA ASP A 43 12.84 3.82 -5.64
C ASP A 43 12.93 3.48 -7.14
N LYS A 44 12.12 2.51 -7.61
CA LYS A 44 12.06 2.11 -9.03
C LYS A 44 11.01 2.88 -9.84
N GLY A 45 10.12 3.61 -9.18
CA GLY A 45 9.04 4.35 -9.82
C GLY A 45 7.70 4.22 -9.13
N LEU A 46 6.67 4.71 -9.83
CA LEU A 46 5.29 4.75 -9.38
C LEU A 46 4.51 3.53 -9.92
N PHE A 47 3.87 2.81 -9.00
CA PHE A 47 2.96 1.72 -9.32
C PHE A 47 1.55 2.12 -8.91
N ARG A 48 0.58 1.84 -9.78
CA ARG A 48 -0.82 2.23 -9.58
C ARG A 48 -1.73 1.03 -9.70
N ALA A 49 -2.63 0.87 -8.75
CA ALA A 49 -3.64 -0.19 -8.78
C ALA A 49 -5.00 0.38 -8.39
N ALA A 50 -6.02 0.05 -9.19
CA ALA A 50 -7.41 0.40 -8.93
C ALA A 50 -8.20 -0.86 -8.58
N VAL A 51 -9.08 -0.75 -7.58
CA VAL A 51 -9.95 -1.86 -7.17
C VAL A 51 -11.22 -1.84 -8.04
N PRO A 52 -11.59 -2.95 -8.71
CA PRO A 52 -12.85 -3.00 -9.43
C PRO A 52 -14.03 -3.01 -8.45
N SER A 53 -15.12 -2.34 -8.80
CA SER A 53 -16.34 -2.38 -8.00
C SER A 53 -16.99 -3.77 -8.09
N GLY A 54 -17.02 -4.52 -7.00
CA GLY A 54 -17.80 -5.75 -6.89
C GLY A 54 -19.30 -5.45 -6.90
N ALA A 55 -20.06 -6.23 -7.66
CA ALA A 55 -21.52 -6.33 -7.48
C ALA A 55 -21.89 -7.56 -6.63
N SER A 56 -20.87 -8.26 -6.11
CA SER A 56 -20.98 -9.65 -5.69
C SER A 56 -21.66 -9.76 -4.33
N THR A 57 -22.65 -10.65 -4.28
CA THR A 57 -23.60 -10.85 -3.16
C THR A 57 -23.28 -12.12 -2.39
N GLY A 58 -22.04 -12.62 -2.45
CA GLY A 58 -21.65 -13.85 -1.78
C GLY A 58 -21.57 -13.66 -0.27
N ILE A 59 -22.19 -14.55 0.50
CA ILE A 59 -22.24 -14.49 1.97
C ILE A 59 -20.83 -14.65 2.59
N TYR A 60 -19.91 -15.26 1.85
CA TYR A 60 -18.53 -15.53 2.28
C TYR A 60 -17.48 -14.63 1.61
N GLU A 61 -17.89 -13.57 0.92
CA GLU A 61 -16.97 -12.66 0.25
C GLU A 61 -16.47 -11.56 1.17
N ALA A 62 -15.27 -11.04 0.87
CA ALA A 62 -14.77 -9.85 1.54
C ALA A 62 -15.66 -8.66 1.18
N LEU A 63 -16.23 -8.02 2.21
CA LEU A 63 -17.15 -6.89 2.04
C LEU A 63 -16.38 -5.59 1.80
N GLU A 64 -16.80 -4.84 0.79
CA GLU A 64 -16.29 -3.51 0.52
C GLU A 64 -16.76 -2.51 1.57
N LEU A 65 -15.86 -1.66 2.06
CA LEU A 65 -16.21 -0.58 2.97
C LEU A 65 -16.77 0.62 2.20
N ARG A 66 -18.04 0.95 2.45
CA ARG A 66 -18.73 2.11 1.87
C ARG A 66 -19.08 3.14 2.94
N ASP A 67 -19.15 4.41 2.55
CA ASP A 67 -19.39 5.53 3.46
C ASP A 67 -20.79 5.53 4.07
N GLY A 68 -21.80 5.06 3.31
CA GLY A 68 -23.19 5.00 3.73
C GLY A 68 -23.91 6.36 3.71
N ASP A 69 -23.22 7.43 3.33
CA ASP A 69 -23.79 8.78 3.25
C ASP A 69 -24.65 8.95 2.00
N LYS A 70 -25.98 8.98 2.19
CA LYS A 70 -26.95 9.11 1.08
C LYS A 70 -26.81 10.41 0.29
N THR A 71 -26.22 11.45 0.88
CA THR A 71 -26.03 12.75 0.22
C THR A 71 -24.91 12.71 -0.83
N ARG A 72 -23.95 11.79 -0.71
CA ARG A 72 -22.82 11.62 -1.64
C ARG A 72 -22.87 10.27 -2.35
N TYR A 73 -22.91 10.31 -3.68
CA TYR A 73 -22.90 9.11 -4.53
C TYR A 73 -23.91 8.03 -4.10
N LYS A 74 -25.09 8.43 -3.58
CA LYS A 74 -26.15 7.53 -3.11
C LYS A 74 -25.69 6.54 -2.01
N GLY A 75 -24.76 6.95 -1.14
CA GLY A 75 -24.22 6.08 -0.08
C GLY A 75 -23.04 5.22 -0.50
N LYS A 76 -22.58 5.35 -1.75
CA LYS A 76 -21.49 4.53 -2.32
C LYS A 76 -20.11 5.18 -2.27
N GLY A 77 -19.96 6.31 -1.58
CA GLY A 77 -18.65 6.92 -1.34
C GLY A 77 -17.68 5.96 -0.67
N VAL A 78 -16.38 6.17 -0.89
CA VAL A 78 -15.30 5.33 -0.35
C VAL A 78 -14.26 6.15 0.42
N THR A 79 -14.64 7.33 0.92
CA THR A 79 -13.72 8.23 1.63
C THR A 79 -13.18 7.63 2.93
N LYS A 80 -13.99 6.83 3.64
CA LYS A 80 -13.51 6.07 4.81
C LYS A 80 -12.44 5.05 4.42
N ALA A 81 -12.65 4.33 3.32
CA ALA A 81 -11.67 3.35 2.83
C ALA A 81 -10.35 4.02 2.44
N VAL A 82 -10.41 5.17 1.77
CA VAL A 82 -9.23 5.98 1.44
C VAL A 82 -8.50 6.44 2.70
N ALA A 83 -9.22 6.93 3.72
CA ALA A 83 -8.62 7.35 4.99
C ALA A 83 -7.91 6.19 5.70
N HIS A 84 -8.52 5.00 5.76
CA HIS A 84 -7.88 3.83 6.35
C HIS A 84 -6.56 3.45 5.67
N ILE A 85 -6.48 3.61 4.33
CA ILE A 85 -5.24 3.33 3.62
C ILE A 85 -4.17 4.36 3.96
N ASN A 86 -4.50 5.65 3.93
CA ASN A 86 -3.53 6.72 4.16
C ASN A 86 -3.08 6.78 5.61
N ASP A 87 -3.99 6.62 6.57
CA ASP A 87 -3.71 6.88 7.99
C ASP A 87 -3.24 5.63 8.73
N THR A 88 -3.69 4.44 8.32
CA THR A 88 -3.44 3.18 9.06
C THR A 88 -2.54 2.23 8.28
N LEU A 89 -2.92 1.86 7.05
CA LEU A 89 -2.21 0.82 6.30
C LEU A 89 -0.88 1.30 5.74
N GLY A 90 -0.83 2.52 5.20
CA GLY A 90 0.37 3.11 4.61
C GLY A 90 1.56 3.12 5.58
N PRO A 91 1.43 3.77 6.76
CA PRO A 91 2.49 3.79 7.76
C PRO A 91 2.87 2.38 8.27
N ALA A 92 1.88 1.51 8.47
CA ALA A 92 2.11 0.15 8.96
C ALA A 92 2.92 -0.71 7.96
N LEU A 93 2.64 -0.59 6.66
CA LEU A 93 3.36 -1.33 5.60
C LEU A 93 4.79 -0.82 5.43
N ILE A 94 4.99 0.49 5.52
CA ILE A 94 6.34 1.08 5.51
C ILE A 94 7.13 0.54 6.71
N GLN A 95 6.53 0.54 7.91
CA GLN A 95 7.18 0.06 9.12
C GLN A 95 7.47 -1.45 9.10
N SER A 96 6.54 -2.28 8.62
CA SER A 96 6.73 -3.74 8.55
C SER A 96 7.88 -4.09 7.62
N TYR A 97 7.98 -3.39 6.47
CA TYR A 97 9.08 -3.56 5.53
C TYR A 97 10.43 -3.26 6.19
N TYR A 98 10.56 -2.13 6.90
CA TYR A 98 11.80 -1.82 7.63
C TYR A 98 12.17 -2.91 8.64
N ARG A 99 11.20 -3.44 9.40
CA ARG A 99 11.46 -4.48 10.42
C ARG A 99 11.93 -5.80 9.81
N GLU A 100 11.31 -6.28 8.73
CA GLU A 100 11.70 -7.54 8.09
C GLU A 100 13.09 -7.47 7.46
N ASN A 101 13.43 -6.33 6.85
CA ASN A 101 14.76 -6.15 6.29
C ASN A 101 15.86 -6.19 7.35
N GLN A 102 15.62 -5.71 8.57
CA GLN A 102 16.61 -5.81 9.65
C GLN A 102 16.82 -7.24 10.16
N LYS A 103 15.78 -8.09 10.12
CA LYS A 103 15.88 -9.50 10.60
C LYS A 103 16.75 -10.38 9.72
N HIS A 104 16.87 -10.08 8.43
CA HIS A 104 17.75 -10.82 7.52
C HIS A 104 19.22 -10.39 7.57
N HIS A 105 19.58 -9.40 8.41
CA HIS A 105 20.95 -8.92 8.61
C HIS A 105 21.55 -9.33 9.97
N MET A 106 20.86 -10.18 10.74
CA MET A 106 21.38 -10.89 11.91
C MET A 106 21.40 -12.39 11.64
#